data_AF-A0A0B6ZTL2-F1
#
_entry.id   AF-A0A0B6ZTL2-F1
#
_cell.length_a   1.000
_cell.length_b   1.000
_cell.length_c   1.000
_cell.angle_alpha   90.00
_cell.angle_beta   90.00
_cell.angle_gamma   90.00
#
_symmetry.space_group_name_H-M   'P 1'
#
loop_
_entity.id
_entity.type
_entity.pdbx_description
1 polymer ?
#
loop_
_entity_poly.entity_id
_entity_poly.type
_entity_poly.pdbx_seq_one_letter_code
_entity_poly.pdbx_strand_id
1 'polypeptide(L)' 'MSSRFNRTPNDCKVYVGDLPKDASEKELERAFSYYGHLKNVWVARNPPGFAFVEFEDYRDAEDAVK' A
#
# COMPACT_ATOMS: atom_id res chain seq x y z
N MET A 1 17.55 5.69 -24.94
CA MET A 1 16.69 6.53 -24.08
C MET A 1 15.26 6.05 -24.36
N SER A 2 14.53 5.37 -23.50
CA SER A 2 14.61 5.27 -22.05
C SER A 2 14.07 3.90 -21.62
N SER A 3 14.72 3.38 -20.59
CA SER A 3 14.40 2.26 -19.71
C SER A 3 13.08 1.54 -19.95
N ARG A 4 13.17 0.21 -20.11
CA ARG A 4 12.07 -0.75 -19.97
C ARG A 4 11.19 -0.32 -18.79
N PHE A 5 9.96 0.12 -19.05
CA PHE A 5 8.90 0.17 -18.05
C PHE A 5 8.47 -1.26 -17.73
N ASN A 6 9.40 -2.08 -17.25
CA ASN A 6 9.06 -3.26 -16.48
C ASN A 6 8.68 -2.74 -15.09
N ARG A 7 7.56 -2.00 -14.99
CA ARG A 7 6.96 -1.69 -13.68
C ARG A 7 6.73 -3.04 -13.05
N THR A 8 7.58 -3.39 -12.10
CA THR A 8 7.44 -4.68 -11.46
C THR A 8 6.12 -4.62 -10.69
N PRO A 9 5.35 -5.72 -10.59
CA PRO A 9 4.16 -5.75 -9.75
C PRO A 9 4.45 -5.40 -8.28
N ASN A 10 5.73 -5.29 -7.89
CA ASN A 10 6.19 -4.89 -6.57
C ASN A 10 6.27 -3.38 -6.37
N ASP A 11 6.30 -2.55 -7.43
CA ASP A 11 6.35 -1.08 -7.30
C ASP A 11 5.06 -0.49 -6.71
N CYS A 12 3.93 -1.20 -6.84
CA CYS A 12 2.65 -0.75 -6.29
C CYS A 12 2.43 -1.20 -4.84
N LYS A 13 3.39 -1.89 -4.22
CA LYS A 13 3.24 -2.46 -2.88
C LYS A 13 3.89 -1.57 -1.82
N VAL A 14 3.06 -0.88 -1.06
CA VAL A 14 3.42 -0.03 0.06
C VAL A 14 3.44 -0.84 1.35
N TYR A 15 4.51 -0.67 2.13
CA TYR A 15 4.62 -1.20 3.48
C TYR A 15 4.25 -0.13 4.48
N VAL A 16 3.36 -0.48 5.40
CA VAL A 16 2.89 0.42 6.46
C VAL A 16 3.25 -0.21 7.80
N GLY A 17 4.24 0.38 8.46
CA GLY A 17 4.64 0.04 9.82
C GLY A 17 4.05 1.02 10.83
N ASP A 18 4.30 0.75 12.12
CA ASP A 18 3.88 1.60 13.24
C ASP A 18 2.36 1.81 13.33
N LEU A 19 1.60 0.81 12.87
CA LEU A 19 0.15 0.86 12.93
C LEU A 19 -0.35 0.56 14.36
N PRO A 20 -1.37 1.27 14.85
CA PRO A 20 -2.00 0.95 16.12
C PRO A 20 -2.59 -0.47 16.08
N LYS A 21 -2.73 -1.13 17.24
CA LYS A 21 -3.32 -2.48 17.34
C LYS A 21 -4.74 -2.58 16.78
N ASP A 22 -5.45 -1.46 16.73
CA ASP A 22 -6.80 -1.34 16.17
C ASP A 22 -6.81 -1.10 14.66
N ALA A 23 -5.65 -0.91 14.02
CA ALA A 23 -5.56 -0.76 12.58
C ALA A 23 -6.09 -2.01 11.88
N SER A 24 -7.13 -1.81 11.09
CA SER A 24 -7.81 -2.84 10.34
C SER A 24 -7.66 -2.57 8.85
N GLU A 25 -7.79 -3.63 8.05
CA GLU A 25 -7.72 -3.54 6.59
C GLU A 25 -8.66 -2.47 6.03
N LYS A 26 -9.87 -2.34 6.58
CA LYS A 26 -10.83 -1.29 6.24
C LYS A 26 -10.38 0.14 6.55
N GLU A 27 -9.60 0.34 7.60
CA GLU A 27 -9.10 1.68 7.94
C GLU A 27 -7.96 2.06 7.00
N LEU A 28 -7.04 1.13 6.73
CA LEU A 28 -6.04 1.32 5.69
C LEU A 28 -6.71 1.53 4.34
N GLU A 29 -7.69 0.71 3.99
CA GLU A 29 -8.39 0.84 2.73
C GLU A 29 -9.01 2.23 2.59
N ARG A 30 -9.71 2.73 3.61
CA ARG A 30 -10.28 4.07 3.56
C ARG A 30 -9.23 5.18 3.56
N ALA A 31 -8.17 5.06 4.34
CA ALA A 31 -7.09 6.04 4.39
C ALA A 31 -6.32 6.12 3.07
N PHE A 32 -5.98 4.97 2.48
CA PHE A 32 -5.21 4.88 1.25
C PHE A 32 -6.07 5.05 -0.01
N SER A 33 -7.37 4.71 0.05
CA SER A 33 -8.32 4.96 -1.04
C SER A 33 -8.49 6.45 -1.35
N TYR A 34 -8.08 7.35 -0.43
CA TYR A 34 -8.05 8.78 -0.69
C TYR A 34 -6.98 9.16 -1.74
N TYR A 35 -5.85 8.46 -1.77
CA TYR A 35 -4.76 8.71 -2.71
C TYR A 35 -4.99 8.04 -4.06
N GLY A 36 -5.60 6.86 -4.08
CA GLY A 36 -5.90 6.15 -5.32
C GLY A 36 -6.55 4.79 -5.12
N HIS A 37 -6.70 4.04 -6.20
CA HIS A 37 -7.37 2.75 -6.16
C HIS A 37 -6.46 1.66 -5.58
N LEU A 38 -6.97 1.02 -4.54
CA LEU A 38 -6.30 -0.08 -3.87
C LEU A 38 -6.67 -1.38 -4.56
N LYS A 39 -5.64 -2.11 -4.97
CA LYS A 39 -5.79 -3.44 -5.55
C LYS A 39 -5.97 -4.50 -4.47
N ASN A 40 -5.21 -4.40 -3.38
CA ASN A 40 -5.28 -5.33 -2.27
C ASN A 40 -4.76 -4.68 -0.99
N VAL A 41 -5.35 -4.99 0.16
CA VAL A 41 -4.85 -4.57 1.47
C VAL A 41 -4.69 -5.82 2.32
N TRP A 42 -3.57 -5.93 3.02
CA TRP A 42 -3.28 -7.06 3.88
C TRP A 42 -2.73 -6.56 5.20
N VAL A 43 -3.41 -6.88 6.31
CA VAL A 43 -2.97 -6.48 7.66
C VAL A 43 -2.31 -7.65 8.36
N ALA A 44 -1.05 -7.47 8.76
CA ALA A 44 -0.33 -8.44 9.57
C ALA A 44 -0.84 -8.39 11.00
N ARG A 45 -1.32 -9.53 11.50
CA ARG A 45 -1.72 -9.69 12.91
C ARG A 45 -0.63 -10.34 13.76
N ASN A 46 0.38 -10.94 13.13
CA ASN A 46 1.50 -11.57 13.83
C ASN A 46 2.81 -11.44 13.01
N PRO A 47 3.73 -10.54 13.38
CA PRO A 47 3.65 -9.61 14.51
C PRO A 47 2.59 -8.51 14.27
N PRO A 48 2.02 -7.88 15.33
CA PRO A 48 1.03 -6.82 15.20
C PRO A 48 1.69 -5.47 14.91
N GLY A 49 1.01 -4.61 14.13
CA GLY A 49 1.48 -3.25 13.81
C GLY A 49 2.07 -3.06 12.42
N PHE A 50 1.80 -4.02 11.52
CA PHE A 50 2.27 -3.97 10.13
C PHE A 50 1.13 -4.25 9.18
N ALA A 51 1.16 -3.61 8.03
CA ALA A 51 0.28 -3.91 6.94
C ALA A 51 0.99 -3.68 5.61
N PHE A 52 0.44 -4.30 4.58
CA PHE A 52 0.85 -4.13 3.20
C PHE A 52 -0.35 -3.66 2.40
N VAL A 53 -0.13 -2.62 1.61
CA VAL A 53 -1.12 -2.03 0.74
C VAL A 53 -0.61 -2.16 -0.68
N GLU A 54 -1.39 -2.75 -1.57
CA GLU A 54 -1.08 -2.87 -2.98
C GLU A 54 -2.03 -1.94 -3.76
N PHE A 55 -1.46 -1.01 -4.51
CA PHE A 55 -2.20 -0.11 -5.38
C PHE A 55 -2.37 -0.69 -6.78
N GLU A 56 -3.38 -0.19 -7.51
CA GLU A 56 -3.52 -0.50 -8.93
C GLU A 56 -2.47 0.23 -9.79
N ASP A 57 -2.13 1.48 -9.46
CA ASP A 57 -1.12 2.28 -10.16
C ASP A 57 0.06 2.63 -9.24
N TYR A 58 1.28 2.54 -9.77
CA TYR A 58 2.48 2.90 -9.03
C TYR A 58 2.52 4.40 -8.68
N ARG A 59 1.88 5.25 -9.49
CA ARG A 59 1.81 6.70 -9.22
C ARG A 59 1.03 6.97 -7.94
N ASP A 60 -0.05 6.24 -7.74
CA ASP A 60 -0.89 6.35 -6.54
C ASP A 60 -0.13 5.82 -5.31
N ALA A 61 0.62 4.71 -5.49
CA ALA A 61 1.51 4.20 -4.45
C ALA A 61 2.61 5.21 -4.08
N GLU A 62 3.22 5.87 -5.06
CA GLU A 62 4.24 6.92 -4.86
C GLU A 62 3.69 8.18 -4.18
N ASP A 63 2.40 8.47 -4.34
CA ASP A 63 1.73 9.59 -3.66
C ASP A 63 1.39 9.20 -2.21
N ALA A 64 0.96 7.96 -2.00
CA ALA A 64 0.61 7.42 -0.69
C ALA A 64 1.79 7.25 0.28
N VAL A 65 3.03 7.21 -0.22
CA VAL A 65 4.27 7.12 0.58
C VAL A 65 4.97 8.47 0.79
N LYS A 66 4.42 9.56 0.25
CA LYS A 66 4.97 10.91 0.43
C LYS A 66 4.55 11.57 1.75
#